data_AF-A0A522AU59-F1
#
_entry.id   AF-A0A522AU59-F1
#
_cell.length_a   1.000
_cell.length_b   1.000
_cell.length_c   1.000
_cell.angle_alpha   90.00
_cell.angle_beta   90.00
_cell.angle_gamma   90.00
#
_symmetry.space_group_name_H-M   'P 1'
#
loop_
_entity.id
_entity.type
_entity.pdbx_description
1 polymer ?
#
loop_
_entity_poly.entity_id
_entity_poly.type
_entity_poly.pdbx_seq_one_letter_code
_entity_poly.pdbx_strand_id
1 'polypeptide(L)'
;MNIAPTSASSENPAQGKLVVFEPREGEPGDVWSREHGTLSLPDGWAFLEPGNTFVTRHVKKGPHWVLMGKHSRRGGYTPTLGVYAPGATIAEARRLEQATTEQRERKRKKSQIQRAAKEQKYRQNFEKACFDFLDFVHEHAELAKQIAREATDQACQVSSGRVGRTAKLELTKKVELAVRAYLRHNHTDYEEWLSYGTDEEEHRGLKAGAAVLACRSSKARFSLVSPQNTS
;
A
#
# COMPACT_ATOMS: atom_id res chain seq x y z
N MET A 1 -37.41 -3.21 51.58
CA MET A 1 -36.04 -3.68 51.20
C MET A 1 -35.37 -2.54 50.46
N ASN A 2 -34.53 -1.77 51.14
CA ASN A 2 -33.81 -0.65 50.55
C ASN A 2 -32.52 -1.18 49.94
N ILE A 3 -32.41 -1.12 48.61
CA ILE A 3 -31.19 -1.47 47.89
C ILE A 3 -30.34 -0.20 47.82
N ALA A 4 -29.24 -0.18 48.55
CA ALA A 4 -28.23 0.87 48.46
C ALA A 4 -27.56 0.84 47.08
N PRO A 5 -27.21 2.00 46.48
CA PRO A 5 -26.41 2.01 45.27
C PRO A 5 -24.98 1.55 45.60
N THR A 6 -24.58 0.48 44.93
CA THR A 6 -23.23 -0.07 44.92
C THR A 6 -22.23 1.03 44.59
N SER A 7 -21.29 1.28 45.51
CA SER A 7 -20.17 2.19 45.37
C SER A 7 -19.35 1.81 44.13
N ALA A 8 -19.51 2.56 43.04
CA ALA A 8 -18.60 2.49 41.91
C ALA A 8 -17.24 2.99 42.40
N SER A 9 -16.29 2.07 42.51
CA SER A 9 -14.88 2.37 42.75
C SER A 9 -14.44 3.52 41.85
N SER A 10 -14.07 4.64 42.46
CA SER A 10 -13.56 5.82 41.77
C SER A 10 -12.15 5.52 41.23
N GLU A 11 -12.05 4.81 40.12
CA GLU A 11 -10.83 4.81 39.33
C GLU A 11 -10.61 6.25 38.84
N ASN A 12 -9.47 6.84 39.20
CA ASN A 12 -9.14 8.20 38.78
C ASN A 12 -9.00 8.22 37.24
N PRO A 13 -9.91 8.88 36.49
CA PRO A 13 -9.89 8.88 35.04
C PRO A 13 -8.59 9.48 34.45
N ALA A 14 -7.83 10.23 35.26
CA ALA A 14 -6.53 10.78 34.91
C ALA A 14 -5.41 9.73 34.78
N GLN A 15 -5.60 8.49 35.26
CA GLN A 15 -4.59 7.43 35.17
C GLN A 15 -4.84 6.46 34.00
N GLY A 16 -5.97 6.61 33.31
CA GLY A 16 -6.45 5.68 32.29
C GLY A 16 -6.34 6.17 30.83
N LYS A 17 -6.94 5.39 29.94
CA LYS A 17 -7.14 5.73 28.53
C LYS A 17 -8.63 5.93 28.31
N LEU A 18 -9.03 7.10 27.84
CA LEU A 18 -10.45 7.40 27.60
C LEU A 18 -10.67 7.88 26.17
N VAL A 19 -11.85 7.60 25.65
CA VAL A 19 -12.36 8.29 24.45
C VAL A 19 -13.27 9.40 24.93
N VAL A 20 -12.99 10.61 24.49
CA VAL A 20 -13.70 11.83 24.89
C VAL A 20 -14.19 12.58 23.65
N PHE A 21 -15.19 13.41 23.87
CA PHE A 21 -15.84 14.25 22.88
C PHE A 21 -15.88 15.69 23.38
N GLU A 22 -16.13 16.64 22.48
CA GLU A 22 -16.44 18.01 22.87
C GLU A 22 -17.65 18.02 23.83
N PRO A 23 -17.65 18.89 24.85
CA PRO A 23 -18.74 18.98 25.81
C PRO A 23 -20.04 19.40 25.09
N ARG A 24 -21.17 19.02 25.68
CA ARG A 24 -22.48 19.47 25.18
C ARG A 24 -22.63 20.96 25.45
N GLU A 25 -23.29 21.65 24.54
CA GLU A 25 -23.51 23.09 24.62
C GLU A 25 -24.24 23.44 25.93
N GLY A 26 -23.59 24.25 26.78
CA GLY A 26 -24.13 24.69 28.07
C GLY A 26 -23.78 23.83 29.29
N GLU A 27 -23.01 22.73 29.14
CA GLU A 27 -22.54 21.94 30.30
C GLU A 27 -21.19 22.45 30.85
N PRO A 28 -21.01 22.54 32.18
CA PRO A 28 -19.75 22.95 32.78
C PRO A 28 -18.74 21.79 32.75
N GLY A 29 -17.80 21.84 31.79
CA GLY A 29 -16.64 20.95 31.74
C GLY A 29 -15.90 21.01 30.42
N ASP A 30 -14.68 20.48 30.40
CA ASP A 30 -13.78 20.61 29.26
C ASP A 30 -14.05 19.56 28.19
N VAL A 31 -14.45 18.35 28.60
CA VAL A 31 -14.70 17.22 27.70
C VAL A 31 -15.83 16.34 28.23
N TRP A 32 -16.46 15.56 27.34
CA TRP A 32 -17.49 14.59 27.69
C TRP A 32 -17.05 13.17 27.34
N SER A 33 -17.28 12.22 28.24
CA SER A 33 -17.07 10.78 28.02
C SER A 33 -18.36 10.02 28.24
N ARG A 34 -18.54 8.92 27.50
CA ARG A 34 -19.71 8.05 27.65
C ARG A 34 -19.78 7.37 29.01
N GLU A 35 -18.62 7.07 29.61
CA GLU A 35 -18.52 6.30 30.86
C GLU A 35 -18.61 7.19 32.10
N HIS A 36 -18.11 8.42 32.01
CA HIS A 36 -17.97 9.32 33.16
C HIS A 36 -18.75 10.63 33.05
N GLY A 37 -19.48 10.85 31.94
CA GLY A 37 -20.17 12.11 31.69
C GLY A 37 -19.21 13.25 31.41
N THR A 38 -19.56 14.45 31.87
CA THR A 38 -18.74 15.66 31.72
C THR A 38 -17.59 15.66 32.70
N LEU A 39 -16.37 15.80 32.18
CA LEU A 39 -15.10 15.75 32.90
C LEU A 39 -14.34 17.06 32.69
N SER A 40 -13.65 17.50 33.73
CA SER A 40 -12.59 18.50 33.63
C SER A 40 -11.27 17.83 33.27
N LEU A 41 -10.43 18.53 32.51
CA LEU A 41 -9.09 18.06 32.22
C LEU A 41 -8.27 18.03 33.52
N PRO A 42 -7.48 16.97 33.77
CA PRO A 42 -6.60 16.95 34.93
C PRO A 42 -5.53 18.04 34.82
N ASP A 43 -5.10 18.56 35.96
CA ASP A 43 -4.08 19.61 36.00
C ASP A 43 -2.80 19.19 35.28
N GLY A 44 -2.25 20.14 34.49
CA GLY A 44 -1.03 19.92 33.72
C GLY A 44 -1.20 19.08 32.44
N TRP A 45 -2.43 18.71 32.07
CA TRP A 45 -2.71 18.11 30.77
C TRP A 45 -2.76 19.16 29.66
N ALA A 46 -2.34 18.77 28.47
CA ALA A 46 -2.35 19.62 27.30
C ALA A 46 -2.91 18.87 26.09
N PHE A 47 -3.39 19.64 25.11
CA PHE A 47 -3.89 19.11 23.85
C PHE A 47 -2.76 18.89 22.84
N LEU A 48 -2.75 17.71 22.22
CA LEU A 48 -1.88 17.36 21.10
C LEU A 48 -2.72 17.22 19.82
N GLU A 49 -2.47 18.11 18.88
CA GLU A 49 -3.03 18.07 17.53
C GLU A 49 -2.58 16.83 16.73
N PRO A 50 -3.42 16.32 15.82
CA PRO A 50 -3.08 15.25 14.92
C PRO A 50 -2.01 15.70 13.90
N GLY A 51 -1.11 14.79 13.54
CA GLY A 51 -0.14 15.02 12.46
C GLY A 51 1.19 14.33 12.67
N ASN A 52 1.84 14.55 13.82
CA ASN A 52 3.12 13.91 14.11
C ASN A 52 2.92 12.52 14.74
N THR A 53 2.95 11.49 13.88
CA THR A 53 2.77 10.09 14.32
C THR A 53 3.78 9.65 15.38
N PHE A 54 5.02 10.17 15.35
CA PHE A 54 6.03 9.81 16.35
C PHE A 54 5.63 10.32 17.74
N VAL A 55 5.25 11.59 17.84
CA VAL A 55 4.81 12.22 19.09
C VAL A 55 3.55 11.53 19.59
N THR A 56 2.55 11.32 18.73
CA THR A 56 1.30 10.64 19.11
C THR A 56 1.56 9.20 19.59
N ARG A 57 2.41 8.41 18.90
CA ARG A 57 2.74 7.04 19.32
C ARG A 57 3.49 7.02 20.66
N HIS A 58 4.31 8.03 20.94
CA HIS A 58 5.02 8.15 22.20
C HIS A 58 4.07 8.50 23.34
N VAL A 59 3.22 9.52 23.15
CA VAL A 59 2.20 9.95 24.12
C VAL A 59 1.22 8.83 24.46
N LYS A 60 0.78 8.05 23.47
CA LYS A 60 -0.16 6.92 23.67
C LYS A 60 0.40 5.76 24.52
N LYS A 61 1.68 5.78 24.88
CA LYS A 61 2.26 4.79 25.83
C LYS A 61 1.81 5.04 27.27
N GLY A 62 1.52 6.29 27.63
CA GLY A 62 1.04 6.68 28.95
C GLY A 62 -0.48 6.91 28.99
N PRO A 63 -0.98 7.48 30.11
CA PRO A 63 -2.35 7.95 30.22
C PRO A 63 -2.66 9.01 29.17
N HIS A 64 -3.79 8.87 28.49
CA HIS A 64 -4.20 9.81 27.44
C HIS A 64 -5.69 9.70 27.14
N TRP A 65 -6.31 10.81 26.76
CA TRP A 65 -7.69 10.85 26.31
C TRP A 65 -7.73 11.20 24.82
N VAL A 66 -8.45 10.42 24.01
CA VAL A 66 -8.57 10.63 22.57
C VAL A 66 -9.82 11.45 22.29
N LEU A 67 -9.63 12.66 21.76
CA LEU A 67 -10.74 13.53 21.36
C LEU A 67 -11.26 13.09 19.97
N MET A 68 -12.49 12.61 19.94
CA MET A 68 -13.18 12.19 18.72
C MET A 68 -14.13 13.28 18.24
N GLY A 69 -14.17 13.48 16.93
CA GLY A 69 -15.11 14.40 16.30
C GLY A 69 -16.54 13.85 16.30
N LYS A 70 -17.47 14.69 15.86
CA LYS A 70 -18.88 14.31 15.71
C LYS A 70 -19.01 13.22 14.65
N HIS A 71 -19.82 12.20 14.93
CA HIS A 71 -20.12 11.16 13.96
C HIS A 71 -20.82 11.76 12.73
N SER A 72 -20.40 11.36 11.53
CA SER A 72 -21.05 11.80 10.30
C SER A 72 -22.47 11.21 10.22
N ARG A 73 -23.47 12.07 10.00
CA ARG A 73 -24.88 11.65 9.85
C ARG A 73 -25.12 10.71 8.65
N ARG A 74 -24.19 10.64 7.71
CA ARG A 74 -24.31 9.82 6.49
C ARG A 74 -23.70 8.42 6.62
N GLY A 75 -23.32 7.99 7.83
CA GLY A 75 -22.62 6.72 8.04
C GLY A 75 -21.21 6.80 7.45
N GLY A 76 -20.24 7.19 8.28
CA GLY A 76 -18.87 7.39 7.81
C GLY A 76 -17.84 7.36 8.93
N TYR A 77 -16.57 7.48 8.54
CA TYR A 77 -15.44 7.55 9.46
C TYR A 77 -15.58 8.74 10.41
N THR A 78 -15.33 8.52 11.70
CA THR A 78 -15.32 9.58 12.70
C THR A 78 -13.87 10.04 12.88
N PRO A 79 -13.54 11.31 12.56
CA PRO A 79 -12.18 11.77 12.64
C PRO A 79 -11.74 11.88 14.11
N THR A 80 -10.49 11.49 14.38
CA THR A 80 -9.82 11.86 15.62
C THR A 80 -9.36 13.31 15.51
N LEU A 81 -9.84 14.17 16.41
CA LEU A 81 -9.49 15.59 16.43
C LEU A 81 -8.19 15.86 17.18
N GLY A 82 -7.79 14.98 18.10
CA GLY A 82 -6.52 15.09 18.81
C GLY A 82 -6.44 14.18 20.03
N VAL A 83 -5.43 14.41 20.86
CA VAL A 83 -5.20 13.63 22.09
C VAL A 83 -4.87 14.57 23.24
N TYR A 84 -5.56 14.46 24.36
CA TYR A 84 -5.15 15.07 25.62
C TYR A 84 -4.23 14.11 26.38
N ALA A 85 -3.15 14.63 26.93
CA ALA A 85 -2.22 13.87 27.75
C ALA A 85 -1.45 14.82 28.68
N PRO A 86 -0.71 14.32 29.68
CA PRO A 86 0.16 15.15 30.50
C PRO A 86 1.11 15.98 29.62
N GLY A 87 1.16 17.29 29.85
CA GLY A 87 1.94 18.24 29.05
C GLY A 87 3.43 17.92 29.08
N ALA A 88 3.94 17.41 30.20
CA ALA A 88 5.31 16.92 30.34
C ALA A 88 5.62 15.79 29.33
N THR A 89 4.71 14.81 29.19
CA THR A 89 4.86 13.70 28.23
C THR A 89 4.85 14.20 26.79
N ILE A 90 4.00 15.19 26.46
CA ILE A 90 3.96 15.80 25.13
C ILE A 90 5.28 16.55 24.83
N ALA A 91 5.78 17.33 25.80
CA ALA A 91 7.02 18.07 25.66
C ALA A 91 8.24 17.15 25.50
N GLU A 92 8.33 16.08 26.30
CA GLU A 92 9.37 15.06 26.17
C GLU A 92 9.31 14.36 24.80
N ALA A 93 8.11 13.96 24.37
CA ALA A 93 7.91 13.33 23.07
C ALA A 93 8.34 14.25 21.91
N ARG A 94 8.06 15.56 21.98
CA ARG A 94 8.52 16.56 20.99
C ARG A 94 10.04 16.73 21.01
N ARG A 95 10.67 16.74 22.19
CA ARG A 95 12.13 16.81 22.32
C ARG A 95 12.82 15.59 21.70
N LEU A 96 12.30 14.39 21.98
CA LEU A 96 12.82 13.15 21.41
C LEU A 96 12.61 13.09 19.89
N GLU A 97 11.50 13.64 19.40
CA GLU A 97 11.22 13.77 17.98
C GLU A 97 12.34 14.55 17.29
N GLN A 98 12.59 15.78 17.77
CA GLN A 98 13.63 16.66 17.24
C GLN A 98 15.02 16.01 17.30
N ALA A 99 15.38 15.42 18.44
CA ALA A 99 16.67 14.76 18.63
C ALA A 99 16.89 13.56 17.68
N THR A 100 15.81 12.92 17.21
CA THR A 100 15.88 11.74 16.35
C THR A 100 15.55 12.03 14.89
N THR A 101 15.14 13.25 14.54
CA THR A 101 14.72 13.63 13.18
C THR A 101 15.81 13.38 12.16
N GLU A 102 17.02 13.91 12.38
CA GLU A 102 18.13 13.72 11.44
C GLU A 102 18.49 12.24 11.27
N GLN A 103 18.52 11.46 12.35
CA GLN A 103 18.83 10.04 12.29
C GLN A 103 17.77 9.28 11.50
N ARG A 104 16.49 9.62 11.67
CA ARG A 104 15.37 9.02 10.93
C ARG A 104 15.42 9.39 9.45
N GLU A 105 15.73 10.64 9.12
CA GLU A 105 15.92 11.08 7.74
C GLU A 105 17.09 10.38 7.05
N ARG A 106 18.24 10.29 7.73
CA ARG A 106 19.41 9.54 7.24
C ARG A 106 19.06 8.08 6.98
N LYS A 107 18.33 7.43 7.90
CA LYS A 107 17.83 6.05 7.72
C LYS A 107 16.85 5.92 6.56
N ARG A 108 15.93 6.89 6.39
CA ARG A 108 14.99 6.92 5.26
C ARG A 108 15.72 7.02 3.93
N LYS A 109 16.65 7.97 3.79
CA LYS A 109 17.49 8.14 2.59
C LYS A 109 18.30 6.88 2.29
N LYS A 110 18.97 6.30 3.30
CA LYS A 110 19.71 5.03 3.15
C LYS A 110 18.79 3.89 2.70
N SER A 111 17.62 3.75 3.32
CA SER A 111 16.65 2.73 2.92
C SER A 111 16.12 2.94 1.51
N GLN A 112 15.92 4.19 1.07
CA GLN A 112 15.49 4.50 -0.30
C GLN A 112 16.56 4.09 -1.30
N ILE A 113 17.83 4.43 -1.05
CA ILE A 113 18.97 4.01 -1.88
C ILE A 113 19.06 2.49 -1.95
N GLN A 114 18.95 1.80 -0.82
CA GLN A 114 18.98 0.33 -0.77
C GLN A 114 17.82 -0.32 -1.54
N ARG A 115 16.62 0.25 -1.45
CA ARG A 115 15.46 -0.23 -2.22
C ARG A 115 15.66 -0.03 -3.71
N ALA A 116 16.11 1.16 -4.12
CA ALA A 116 16.41 1.44 -5.53
C ALA A 116 17.47 0.49 -6.09
N ALA A 117 18.55 0.23 -5.34
CA ALA A 117 19.58 -0.73 -5.74
C ALA A 117 19.04 -2.17 -5.85
N LYS A 118 18.18 -2.59 -4.90
CA LYS A 118 17.54 -3.91 -4.94
C LYS A 118 16.59 -4.05 -6.11
N GLU A 119 15.83 -3.00 -6.40
CA GLU A 119 14.91 -2.92 -7.54
C GLU A 119 15.67 -2.98 -8.87
N GLN A 120 16.75 -2.21 -9.01
CA GLN A 120 17.61 -2.27 -10.19
C GLN A 120 18.20 -3.66 -10.41
N LYS A 121 18.73 -4.28 -9.35
CA LYS A 121 19.25 -5.66 -9.42
C LYS A 121 18.16 -6.67 -9.79
N TYR A 122 16.96 -6.50 -9.23
CA TYR A 122 15.81 -7.33 -9.57
C TYR A 122 15.44 -7.17 -11.05
N ARG A 123 15.37 -5.93 -11.56
CA ARG A 123 15.07 -5.63 -12.96
C ARG A 123 16.08 -6.27 -13.91
N GLN A 124 17.38 -6.16 -13.63
CA GLN A 124 18.43 -6.80 -14.42
C GLN A 124 18.30 -8.32 -14.44
N ASN A 125 18.06 -8.94 -13.27
CA ASN A 125 17.85 -10.38 -13.20
C ASN A 125 16.58 -10.82 -13.93
N PHE A 126 15.53 -10.01 -13.87
CA PHE A 126 14.27 -10.27 -14.55
C PHE A 126 14.42 -10.17 -16.07
N GLU A 127 15.07 -9.11 -16.55
CA GLU A 127 15.39 -8.92 -17.98
C GLU A 127 16.23 -10.06 -18.53
N LYS A 128 17.29 -10.45 -17.80
CA LYS A 128 18.10 -11.61 -18.18
C LYS A 128 17.25 -12.88 -18.26
N ALA A 129 16.40 -13.12 -17.26
CA ALA A 129 15.54 -14.30 -17.26
C ALA A 129 14.51 -14.26 -18.40
N CYS A 130 13.99 -13.08 -18.78
CA CYS A 130 13.16 -12.91 -19.97
C CYS A 130 13.92 -13.25 -21.26
N PHE A 131 15.16 -12.78 -21.40
CA PHE A 131 16.01 -13.10 -22.54
C PHE A 131 16.29 -14.61 -22.62
N ASP A 132 16.70 -15.22 -21.51
CA ASP A 132 16.96 -16.66 -21.40
C ASP A 132 15.69 -17.49 -21.68
N PHE A 133 14.51 -16.98 -21.32
CA PHE A 133 13.22 -17.64 -21.58
C PHE A 133 12.79 -17.59 -23.05
N LEU A 134 13.16 -16.52 -23.79
CA LEU A 134 12.82 -16.38 -25.21
C LEU A 134 13.59 -17.37 -26.08
N ASP A 135 14.86 -17.67 -25.73
CA ASP A 135 15.70 -18.69 -26.37
C ASP A 135 15.75 -18.59 -27.91
N PHE A 136 15.90 -17.37 -28.44
CA PHE A 136 15.97 -17.13 -29.89
C PHE A 136 17.32 -17.58 -30.46
N VAL A 137 17.31 -17.98 -31.74
CA VAL A 137 18.53 -18.20 -32.53
C VAL A 137 19.37 -16.92 -32.62
N HIS A 138 20.70 -17.08 -32.75
CA HIS A 138 21.67 -15.99 -32.68
C HIS A 138 21.35 -14.81 -33.61
N GLU A 139 20.83 -15.09 -34.81
CA GLU A 139 20.44 -14.09 -35.81
C GLU A 139 19.32 -13.13 -35.33
N HIS A 140 18.54 -13.54 -34.33
CA HIS A 140 17.46 -12.75 -33.75
C HIS A 140 17.75 -12.32 -32.29
N ALA A 141 19.00 -12.41 -31.85
CA ALA A 141 19.38 -12.07 -30.47
C ALA A 141 19.04 -10.60 -30.10
N GLU A 142 19.17 -9.66 -31.03
CA GLU A 142 18.82 -8.26 -30.79
C GLU A 142 17.31 -8.06 -30.59
N LEU A 143 16.48 -8.77 -31.35
CA LEU A 143 15.04 -8.76 -31.16
C LEU A 143 14.65 -9.35 -29.80
N ALA A 144 15.28 -10.46 -29.39
CA ALA A 144 15.05 -11.05 -28.07
C ALA A 144 15.44 -10.10 -26.93
N LYS A 145 16.55 -9.37 -27.06
CA LYS A 145 16.95 -8.33 -26.09
C LYS A 145 15.91 -7.22 -26.00
N GLN A 146 15.43 -6.74 -27.15
CA GLN A 146 14.41 -5.70 -27.18
C GLN A 146 13.12 -6.15 -26.47
N ILE A 147 12.59 -7.32 -26.84
CA ILE A 147 11.38 -7.90 -26.21
C ILE A 147 11.60 -8.10 -24.71
N ALA A 148 12.74 -8.64 -24.29
CA ALA A 148 13.05 -8.87 -22.89
C ALA A 148 13.07 -7.56 -22.08
N ARG A 149 13.67 -6.50 -22.63
CA ARG A 149 13.70 -5.17 -22.03
C ARG A 149 12.30 -4.59 -21.90
N GLU A 150 11.53 -4.55 -22.98
CA GLU A 150 10.20 -3.94 -22.97
C GLU A 150 9.20 -4.71 -22.09
N ALA A 151 9.23 -6.04 -22.10
CA ALA A 151 8.43 -6.87 -21.19
C ALA A 151 8.81 -6.62 -19.72
N THR A 152 10.10 -6.43 -19.44
CA THR A 152 10.59 -6.11 -18.09
C THR A 152 10.12 -4.74 -17.64
N ASP A 153 10.17 -3.74 -18.52
CA ASP A 153 9.76 -2.36 -18.23
C ASP A 153 8.27 -2.30 -17.87
N GLN A 154 7.42 -3.00 -18.63
CA GLN A 154 6.00 -3.12 -18.34
C GLN A 154 5.73 -3.88 -17.03
N ALA A 155 6.39 -5.03 -16.82
CA ALA A 155 6.16 -5.86 -15.65
C ALA A 155 6.68 -5.26 -14.33
N CYS A 156 7.75 -4.44 -14.39
CA CYS A 156 8.37 -3.81 -13.23
C CYS A 156 7.79 -2.42 -12.92
N GLN A 157 6.78 -1.93 -13.65
CA GLN A 157 6.14 -0.65 -13.35
C GLN A 157 5.34 -0.72 -12.03
N VAL A 158 5.88 -0.14 -10.96
CA VAL A 158 5.38 -0.28 -9.57
C VAL A 158 4.23 0.67 -9.17
N SER A 159 3.69 1.50 -10.07
CA SER A 159 2.83 2.64 -9.70
C SER A 159 1.31 2.38 -9.65
N SER A 160 0.81 1.16 -9.83
CA SER A 160 -0.65 0.93 -9.95
C SER A 160 -1.41 0.81 -8.61
N GLY A 161 -0.73 0.91 -7.46
CA GLY A 161 -1.36 0.79 -6.13
C GLY A 161 -1.85 -0.63 -5.77
N ARG A 162 -1.67 -1.63 -6.65
CA ARG A 162 -2.07 -3.03 -6.42
C ARG A 162 -0.83 -3.91 -6.23
N VAL A 163 -0.42 -4.14 -4.98
CA VAL A 163 0.78 -4.93 -4.64
C VAL A 163 0.37 -6.09 -3.72
N GLY A 164 0.19 -7.30 -4.27
CA GLY A 164 -0.11 -8.44 -3.38
C GLY A 164 -0.28 -9.82 -4.02
N ARG A 165 -0.72 -9.91 -5.28
CA ARG A 165 -1.06 -11.23 -5.87
C ARG A 165 0.12 -11.95 -6.51
N THR A 166 1.15 -11.22 -6.96
CA THR A 166 2.31 -11.78 -7.66
C THR A 166 3.48 -12.10 -6.72
N ALA A 167 3.40 -11.73 -5.43
CA ALA A 167 4.49 -11.93 -4.47
C ALA A 167 4.85 -13.42 -4.27
N LYS A 168 3.85 -14.32 -4.33
CA LYS A 168 4.01 -15.78 -4.13
C LYS A 168 4.48 -16.54 -5.36
N LEU A 169 4.62 -15.89 -6.52
CA LEU A 169 5.06 -16.57 -7.73
C LEU A 169 6.59 -16.65 -7.79
N GLU A 170 7.08 -17.82 -8.20
CA GLU A 170 8.48 -18.03 -8.57
C GLU A 170 8.88 -17.11 -9.72
N LEU A 171 10.16 -16.72 -9.77
CA LEU A 171 10.69 -15.79 -10.77
C LEU A 171 10.39 -16.26 -12.21
N THR A 172 10.61 -17.54 -12.49
CA THR A 172 10.37 -18.14 -13.81
C THR A 172 8.92 -17.98 -14.24
N LYS A 173 7.96 -18.16 -13.33
CA LYS A 173 6.54 -18.01 -13.66
C LYS A 173 6.15 -16.56 -13.92
N LYS A 174 6.77 -15.62 -13.20
CA LYS A 174 6.58 -14.18 -13.45
C LYS A 174 7.11 -13.78 -14.82
N VAL A 175 8.28 -14.29 -15.20
CA VAL A 175 8.89 -14.07 -16.51
C VAL A 175 8.01 -14.61 -17.63
N GLU A 176 7.57 -15.87 -17.53
CA GLU A 176 6.67 -16.49 -18.51
C GLU A 176 5.40 -15.65 -18.72
N LEU A 177 4.77 -15.23 -17.62
CA LEU A 177 3.54 -14.41 -17.69
C LEU A 177 3.81 -13.02 -18.29
N ALA A 178 4.92 -12.38 -17.94
CA ALA A 178 5.28 -11.06 -18.44
C ALA A 178 5.58 -11.09 -19.93
N VAL A 179 6.44 -12.02 -20.38
CA VAL A 179 6.78 -12.18 -21.81
C VAL A 179 5.53 -12.53 -22.61
N ARG A 180 4.72 -13.48 -22.13
CA ARG A 180 3.49 -13.86 -22.81
C ARG A 180 2.49 -12.71 -22.90
N ALA A 181 2.34 -11.92 -21.84
CA ALA A 181 1.48 -10.75 -21.86
C ALA A 181 2.00 -9.72 -22.86
N TYR A 182 3.29 -9.39 -22.81
CA TYR A 182 3.91 -8.44 -23.74
C TYR A 182 3.72 -8.88 -25.20
N LEU A 183 4.01 -10.15 -25.52
CA LEU A 183 3.83 -10.67 -26.88
C LEU A 183 2.37 -10.61 -27.32
N ARG A 184 1.44 -10.93 -26.42
CA ARG A 184 0.00 -10.89 -26.69
C ARG A 184 -0.49 -9.48 -27.01
N HIS A 185 -0.03 -8.48 -26.26
CA HIS A 185 -0.51 -7.11 -26.45
C HIS A 185 0.16 -6.37 -27.61
N ASN A 186 1.38 -6.76 -28.01
CA ASN A 186 2.15 -6.04 -29.04
C ASN A 186 2.27 -6.79 -30.37
N HIS A 187 2.19 -8.12 -30.37
CA HIS A 187 2.47 -8.95 -31.56
C HIS A 187 1.29 -9.83 -31.96
N THR A 188 0.12 -9.64 -31.36
CA THR A 188 -1.13 -10.27 -31.79
C THR A 188 -2.26 -9.24 -31.72
N ASP A 189 -3.27 -9.37 -32.59
CA ASP A 189 -4.46 -8.49 -32.59
C ASP A 189 -5.37 -8.71 -31.36
N TYR A 190 -4.84 -9.29 -30.28
CA TYR A 190 -5.61 -9.85 -29.17
C TYR A 190 -6.58 -8.87 -28.51
N GLU A 191 -6.24 -7.58 -28.43
CA GLU A 191 -7.15 -6.54 -27.94
C GLU A 191 -8.38 -6.38 -28.85
N GLU A 192 -8.20 -6.46 -30.16
CA GLU A 192 -9.27 -6.44 -31.16
C GLU A 192 -10.19 -7.65 -30.97
N TRP A 193 -9.60 -8.85 -30.85
CA TRP A 193 -10.33 -10.09 -30.56
C TRP A 193 -11.08 -10.09 -29.22
N LEU A 194 -10.55 -9.43 -28.19
CA LEU A 194 -11.24 -9.27 -26.91
C LEU A 194 -12.43 -8.30 -27.01
N SER A 195 -12.34 -7.29 -27.88
CA SER A 195 -13.38 -6.28 -28.08
C SER A 195 -14.62 -6.82 -28.81
N TYR A 196 -14.47 -7.86 -29.63
CA TYR A 196 -15.57 -8.45 -30.41
C TYR A 196 -16.54 -9.32 -29.61
N GLY A 197 -16.37 -9.49 -28.30
CA GLY A 197 -17.39 -10.07 -27.42
C GLY A 197 -18.00 -11.37 -27.94
N THR A 198 -17.18 -12.37 -28.26
CA THR A 198 -17.68 -13.69 -28.68
C THR A 198 -17.83 -14.63 -27.48
N ASP A 199 -18.86 -15.48 -27.56
CA ASP A 199 -19.39 -16.32 -26.49
C ASP A 199 -18.29 -17.11 -25.72
N GLU A 200 -18.46 -17.20 -24.40
CA GLU A 200 -17.45 -17.62 -23.41
C GLU A 200 -16.77 -18.99 -23.65
N GLU A 201 -17.33 -19.85 -24.51
CA GLU A 201 -16.79 -21.17 -24.84
C GLU A 201 -15.63 -21.13 -25.84
N GLU A 202 -15.69 -20.27 -26.87
CA GLU A 202 -14.56 -20.09 -27.83
C GLU A 202 -13.34 -19.47 -27.12
N HIS A 203 -13.59 -18.69 -26.08
CA HIS A 203 -12.59 -17.97 -25.30
C HIS A 203 -11.64 -18.89 -24.51
N ARG A 204 -12.09 -20.09 -24.11
CA ARG A 204 -11.24 -21.12 -23.46
C ARG A 204 -10.36 -21.84 -24.48
N GLY A 205 -10.87 -22.10 -25.68
CA GLY A 205 -10.11 -22.69 -26.79
C GLY A 205 -8.99 -21.77 -27.28
N LEU A 206 -9.26 -20.47 -27.40
CA LEU A 206 -8.27 -19.47 -27.82
C LEU A 206 -7.18 -19.20 -26.76
N LYS A 207 -7.53 -19.20 -25.46
CA LYS A 207 -6.54 -19.10 -24.37
C LYS A 207 -5.56 -20.28 -24.37
N ALA A 208 -6.04 -21.47 -24.74
CA ALA A 208 -5.21 -22.65 -24.95
C ALA A 208 -4.39 -22.53 -26.26
N GLY A 209 -4.99 -22.05 -27.35
CA GLY A 209 -4.34 -21.84 -28.65
C GLY A 209 -3.17 -20.85 -28.61
N ALA A 210 -3.33 -19.70 -27.96
CA ALA A 210 -2.25 -18.72 -27.81
C ALA A 210 -1.13 -19.19 -26.85
N ALA A 211 -1.45 -20.08 -25.89
CA ALA A 211 -0.43 -20.73 -25.07
C ALA A 211 0.40 -21.73 -25.90
N VAL A 212 -0.28 -22.46 -26.79
CA VAL A 212 0.33 -23.46 -27.67
C VAL A 212 1.09 -22.80 -28.82
N LEU A 213 0.63 -21.66 -29.36
CA LEU A 213 1.36 -20.91 -30.40
C LEU A 213 2.66 -20.34 -29.86
N ALA A 214 2.64 -19.75 -28.65
CA ALA A 214 3.83 -19.24 -27.97
C ALA A 214 4.83 -20.35 -27.56
N CYS A 215 4.35 -21.59 -27.37
CA CYS A 215 5.17 -22.75 -27.02
C CYS A 215 5.62 -23.57 -28.26
N ARG A 216 4.97 -23.41 -29.42
CA ARG A 216 5.33 -24.08 -30.68
C ARG A 216 6.18 -23.22 -31.61
N SER A 217 6.13 -21.89 -31.48
CA SER A 217 6.98 -20.98 -32.28
C SER A 217 8.46 -21.06 -31.88
N SER A 218 8.81 -21.59 -30.70
CA SER A 218 10.18 -21.95 -30.33
C SER A 218 10.74 -23.17 -31.08
N LYS A 219 9.94 -23.86 -31.90
CA LYS A 219 10.41 -25.00 -32.72
C LYS A 219 9.99 -24.98 -34.18
N ALA A 220 9.24 -24.00 -34.67
CA ALA A 220 8.83 -23.97 -36.07
C ALA A 220 8.73 -22.55 -36.64
N ARG A 221 9.69 -22.24 -37.53
CA ARG A 221 9.55 -21.39 -38.73
C ARG A 221 8.87 -20.03 -38.53
N PHE A 222 9.66 -19.01 -38.22
CA PHE A 222 9.29 -17.62 -38.43
C PHE A 222 9.57 -17.27 -39.90
N SER A 223 8.58 -17.46 -40.79
CA SER A 223 8.66 -16.96 -42.17
C SER A 223 7.86 -15.66 -42.31
N LEU A 224 8.59 -14.59 -42.63
CA LEU A 224 8.18 -13.39 -43.38
C LEU A 224 6.85 -12.70 -43.02
N VAL A 225 6.94 -11.49 -42.43
CA VAL A 225 6.13 -10.34 -42.90
C VAL A 225 7.00 -9.07 -42.83
N SER A 226 7.24 -8.49 -44.01
CA SER A 226 7.85 -7.17 -44.22
C SER A 226 6.98 -6.04 -43.66
N PRO A 227 7.56 -4.92 -43.18
CA PRO A 227 6.78 -3.73 -42.89
C PRO A 227 6.48 -2.98 -44.19
N GLN A 228 5.22 -2.98 -44.63
CA GLN A 228 4.72 -1.96 -45.54
C GLN A 228 4.35 -0.71 -44.74
N ASN A 229 5.27 0.26 -44.79
CA ASN A 229 5.05 1.68 -45.07
C ASN A 229 3.65 2.28 -44.82
N THR A 230 3.60 3.34 -44.01
CA THR A 230 2.74 4.50 -44.28
C THR A 230 3.47 5.79 -43.88
N SER A 231 3.67 6.65 -44.87
CA SER A 231 4.02 8.07 -44.76
C SER A 231 2.99 8.89 -43.98
#